data_AF-U2PJ13-F1
#
_entry.id   AF-U2PJ13-F1
#
_cell.length_a   1.000
_cell.length_b   1.000
_cell.length_c   1.000
_cell.angle_alpha   90.00
_cell.angle_beta   90.00
_cell.angle_gamma   90.00
#
_symmetry.space_group_name_H-M   'P 1'
#
loop_
_entity.id
_entity.type
_entity.pdbx_description
1 polymer ?
#
loop_
_entity_poly.entity_id
_entity_poly.type
_entity_poly.pdbx_seq_one_letter_code
_entity_poly.pdbx_strand_id
1 'polypeptide(L)'
;MAEKTKYFVLKQKAVPEVLLKVVEAKRLLDSGKAVSVQEAAENVGISRSSFYKYKDDIFPFHDNAKGKTITMVIQLDDEPGLLSVVLRIVADYHANILTIHQSIPVNGIASLTLSVDVLNETGDISQMVDTIEQQQGIHYLKILARE
;
A
#
# COMPACT_ATOMS: atom_id res chain seq x y z
N MET A 1 10.83 -31.74 -3.69
CA MET A 1 11.63 -30.91 -2.75
C MET A 1 11.38 -29.48 -3.17
N ALA A 2 10.78 -28.65 -2.30
CA ALA A 2 10.52 -27.24 -2.64
C ALA A 2 11.85 -26.50 -2.69
N GLU A 3 12.23 -25.97 -3.85
CA GLU A 3 13.41 -25.10 -3.93
C GLU A 3 13.20 -23.88 -3.04
N LYS A 4 14.19 -23.57 -2.19
CA LYS A 4 14.19 -22.34 -1.41
C LYS A 4 14.43 -21.16 -2.36
N THR A 5 13.38 -20.41 -2.69
CA THR A 5 13.49 -19.14 -3.41
C THR A 5 14.40 -18.19 -2.63
N LYS A 6 15.51 -17.77 -3.25
CA LYS A 6 16.44 -16.78 -2.69
C LYS A 6 16.17 -15.42 -3.34
N TYR A 7 16.19 -14.35 -2.55
CA TYR A 7 15.92 -12.97 -3.02
C TYR A 7 17.21 -12.14 -3.11
N PHE A 8 17.23 -11.17 -4.03
CA PHE A 8 18.30 -10.19 -4.18
C PHE A 8 17.71 -8.78 -4.12
N VAL A 9 18.36 -7.88 -3.36
CA VAL A 9 18.01 -6.45 -3.33
C VAL A 9 19.00 -5.69 -4.20
N LEU A 10 18.46 -4.93 -5.15
CA LEU A 10 19.24 -4.15 -6.11
C LEU A 10 18.88 -2.68 -5.98
N LYS A 11 19.88 -1.80 -6.11
CA LYS A 11 19.61 -0.36 -6.36
C LYS A 11 18.89 -0.24 -7.70
N GLN A 12 17.93 0.67 -7.83
CA GLN A 12 17.12 0.84 -9.05
C GLN A 12 17.97 0.94 -10.33
N LYS A 13 19.12 1.62 -10.30
CA LYS A 13 20.05 1.73 -11.44
C LYS A 13 20.60 0.39 -11.97
N ALA A 14 20.58 -0.66 -11.14
CA ALA A 14 21.02 -2.00 -11.51
C ALA A 14 19.87 -2.88 -11.99
N VAL A 15 18.62 -2.38 -11.92
CA VAL A 15 17.44 -3.09 -12.39
C VAL A 15 17.28 -2.83 -13.89
N PRO A 16 17.21 -3.88 -14.73
CA PRO A 16 16.93 -3.74 -16.15
C PRO A 16 15.64 -2.95 -16.43
N GLU A 17 15.67 -2.10 -17.47
CA GLU A 17 14.55 -1.23 -17.84
C GLU A 17 13.24 -2.01 -18.05
N VAL A 18 13.33 -3.20 -18.65
CA VAL A 18 12.17 -4.09 -18.85
C VAL A 18 11.47 -4.46 -17.55
N LEU A 19 12.21 -4.68 -16.45
CA LEU A 19 11.62 -5.03 -15.16
C LEU A 19 10.98 -3.80 -14.51
N LEU A 20 11.60 -2.62 -14.65
CA LEU A 20 11.01 -1.36 -14.18
C LEU A 20 9.68 -1.08 -14.90
N LYS A 21 9.62 -1.31 -16.21
CA LYS A 21 8.40 -1.19 -17.00
C LYS A 21 7.32 -2.20 -16.61
N VAL A 22 7.69 -3.40 -16.17
CA VAL A 22 6.75 -4.39 -15.62
C VAL A 22 6.09 -3.89 -14.34
N VAL A 23 6.86 -3.27 -13.43
CA VAL A 23 6.32 -2.64 -12.21
C VAL A 23 5.32 -1.54 -12.57
N GLU A 24 5.65 -0.72 -13.57
CA GLU A 24 4.77 0.35 -14.03
C GLU A 24 3.48 -0.18 -14.68
N ALA A 25 3.56 -1.25 -15.48
CA ALA A 25 2.39 -1.91 -16.03
C ALA A 25 1.46 -2.47 -14.93
N LYS A 26 2.01 -3.08 -13.86
CA LYS A 26 1.23 -3.53 -12.70
C LYS A 26 0.50 -2.35 -12.04
N ARG A 27 1.20 -1.22 -11.85
CA ARG A 27 0.61 0.02 -11.30
C ARG A 27 -0.56 0.55 -12.13
N LEU A 28 -0.49 0.47 -13.47
CA LEU A 28 -1.59 0.87 -14.36
C LEU A 28 -2.82 -0.04 -14.20
N LEU A 29 -2.61 -1.35 -14.03
CA LEU A 29 -3.67 -2.33 -13.79
C LEU A 29 -4.32 -2.15 -12.42
N ASP A 30 -3.52 -2.05 -11.36
CA ASP A 30 -4.01 -1.94 -9.97
C ASP A 30 -4.77 -0.63 -9.72
N SER A 31 -4.42 0.43 -10.45
CA SER A 31 -5.11 1.72 -10.38
C SER A 31 -6.33 1.83 -11.29
N GLY A 32 -6.63 0.80 -12.08
CA GLY A 32 -7.72 0.81 -13.07
C GLY A 32 -7.48 1.73 -14.27
N LYS A 33 -6.24 2.24 -14.45
CA LYS A 33 -5.85 3.12 -15.56
C LYS A 33 -5.59 2.37 -16.87
N ALA A 34 -5.43 1.06 -16.80
CA ALA A 34 -5.47 0.17 -17.94
C ALA A 34 -6.52 -0.92 -17.66
N VAL A 35 -7.40 -1.19 -18.62
CA VAL A 35 -8.45 -2.20 -18.48
C VAL A 35 -7.95 -3.61 -18.80
N SER A 36 -6.75 -3.73 -19.37
CA SER A 36 -6.14 -5.01 -19.70
C SER A 36 -4.62 -4.99 -19.67
N VAL A 37 -4.01 -6.18 -19.54
CA VAL A 37 -2.55 -6.37 -19.62
C VAL A 37 -1.98 -5.87 -20.95
N GLN A 38 -2.74 -5.97 -22.05
CA GLN A 38 -2.29 -5.45 -23.34
C GLN A 38 -2.04 -3.96 -23.29
N GLU A 39 -3.06 -3.25 -22.84
CA GLU A 39 -3.05 -1.80 -22.79
C GLU A 39 -1.96 -1.33 -21.82
N ALA A 40 -1.85 -1.97 -20.65
CA ALA A 40 -0.78 -1.69 -19.70
C ALA A 40 0.61 -1.91 -20.31
N ALA A 41 0.82 -3.00 -21.07
CA ALA A 41 2.10 -3.33 -21.69
C ALA A 41 2.47 -2.37 -22.85
N GLU A 42 1.49 -2.04 -23.70
CA GLU A 42 1.65 -1.05 -24.78
C GLU A 42 1.98 0.34 -24.21
N ASN A 43 1.27 0.76 -23.16
CA ASN A 43 1.46 2.06 -22.51
C ASN A 43 2.87 2.26 -21.94
N VAL A 44 3.54 1.18 -21.51
CA VAL A 44 4.90 1.23 -20.95
C VAL A 44 5.98 0.77 -21.94
N GLY A 45 5.61 0.41 -23.17
CA GLY A 45 6.55 -0.01 -24.21
C GLY A 45 7.24 -1.34 -23.95
N ILE A 46 6.51 -2.34 -23.45
CA ILE A 46 6.95 -3.74 -23.35
C ILE A 46 5.98 -4.68 -24.07
N SER A 47 6.45 -5.87 -24.42
CA SER A 47 5.55 -6.91 -24.92
C SER A 47 4.71 -7.52 -23.80
N ARG A 48 3.50 -8.02 -24.12
CA ARG A 48 2.72 -8.90 -23.21
C ARG A 48 3.57 -10.05 -22.67
N SER A 49 4.39 -10.66 -23.52
CA SER A 49 5.28 -11.76 -23.11
C SER A 49 6.29 -11.33 -22.05
N SER A 50 6.85 -10.12 -22.14
CA SER A 50 7.76 -9.58 -21.13
C SER A 50 7.04 -9.32 -19.81
N PHE A 51 5.80 -8.83 -19.86
CA PHE A 51 4.97 -8.69 -18.65
C PHE A 51 4.76 -10.04 -17.95
N TYR A 52 4.23 -11.04 -18.64
CA TYR A 52 3.96 -12.35 -18.03
C TYR A 52 5.22 -13.07 -17.57
N LYS A 53 6.36 -12.83 -18.23
CA LYS A 53 7.63 -13.42 -17.84
C LYS A 53 8.13 -12.92 -16.48
N TYR A 54 7.90 -11.64 -16.16
CA TYR A 54 8.54 -10.99 -15.01
C TYR A 54 7.54 -10.48 -13.95
N LYS A 55 6.22 -10.56 -14.18
CA LYS A 55 5.20 -9.99 -13.28
C LYS A 55 5.30 -10.49 -11.83
N ASP A 56 5.81 -11.71 -11.64
CA ASP A 56 5.95 -12.37 -10.34
C ASP A 56 7.38 -12.34 -9.80
N ASP A 57 8.34 -11.76 -10.55
CA ASP A 57 9.76 -11.71 -10.20
C ASP A 57 10.23 -10.32 -9.75
N ILE A 58 9.47 -9.27 -10.04
CA ILE A 58 9.77 -7.90 -9.62
C ILE A 58 8.61 -7.23 -8.88
N PHE A 59 8.97 -6.63 -7.76
CA PHE A 59 8.10 -5.81 -6.93
C PHE A 59 8.88 -4.58 -6.46
N PRO A 60 8.23 -3.41 -6.35
CA PRO A 60 8.87 -2.26 -5.74
C PRO A 60 9.20 -2.59 -4.29
N PHE A 61 10.49 -2.48 -3.94
CA PHE A 61 10.93 -2.56 -2.56
C PHE A 61 10.60 -1.25 -1.86
N HIS A 62 9.83 -1.29 -0.79
CA HIS A 62 9.51 -0.11 0.01
C HIS A 62 10.54 0.03 1.14
N ASP A 63 11.58 0.83 0.89
CA ASP A 63 12.62 1.13 1.87
C ASP A 63 12.09 2.10 2.94
N ASN A 64 12.21 1.69 4.19
CA ASN A 64 11.98 2.40 5.47
C ASN A 64 11.26 3.76 5.41
N ALA A 65 10.04 3.78 5.97
CA ALA A 65 9.21 4.98 6.09
C ALA A 65 9.71 6.01 7.13
N LYS A 66 10.94 5.93 7.66
CA LYS A 66 11.40 6.85 8.72
C LYS A 66 11.51 8.30 8.19
N GLY A 67 10.88 9.24 8.89
CA GLY A 67 10.79 10.66 8.54
C GLY A 67 9.79 10.99 7.43
N LYS A 68 8.81 10.11 7.19
CA LYS A 68 7.80 10.27 6.13
C LYS A 68 6.40 10.40 6.68
N THR A 69 5.59 11.25 6.03
CA THR A 69 4.15 11.32 6.25
C THR A 69 3.43 10.29 5.38
N ILE A 70 2.60 9.46 6.00
CA ILE A 70 1.77 8.46 5.33
C ILE A 70 0.32 8.88 5.46
N THR A 71 -0.39 8.98 4.34
CA THR A 71 -1.83 9.21 4.32
C THR A 71 -2.57 7.95 3.91
N MET A 72 -3.53 7.53 4.73
CA MET A 72 -4.34 6.34 4.56
C MET A 72 -5.82 6.72 4.41
N VAL A 73 -6.55 5.96 3.61
CA VAL A 73 -8.02 5.95 3.58
C VAL A 73 -8.49 4.60 4.06
N ILE A 74 -9.42 4.62 5.01
CA ILE A 74 -9.98 3.44 5.66
C ILE A 74 -11.50 3.52 5.50
N GLN A 75 -12.14 2.45 5.03
CA GLN A 75 -13.58 2.30 5.17
C GLN A 75 -13.90 1.46 6.39
N LEU A 76 -14.78 1.96 7.23
CA LEU A 76 -15.13 1.36 8.52
C LEU A 76 -16.62 1.50 8.82
N ASP A 77 -17.15 0.55 9.58
CA ASP A 77 -18.52 0.61 10.10
C ASP A 77 -18.68 1.75 11.12
N ASP A 78 -19.85 2.36 11.14
CA ASP A 78 -20.24 3.36 12.14
C ASP A 78 -20.68 2.68 13.44
N GLU A 79 -19.70 2.08 14.13
CA GLU A 79 -19.90 1.40 15.41
C GLU A 79 -19.19 2.13 16.56
N PRO A 80 -19.82 2.19 17.76
CA PRO A 80 -19.21 2.79 18.93
C PRO A 80 -17.81 2.21 19.23
N GLY A 81 -16.80 3.08 19.17
CA GLY A 81 -15.43 2.74 19.55
C GLY A 81 -14.53 2.26 18.41
N LEU A 82 -15.03 1.97 17.21
CA LEU A 82 -14.19 1.46 16.12
C LEU A 82 -13.10 2.46 15.70
N LEU A 83 -13.43 3.74 15.55
CA LEU A 83 -12.42 4.79 15.33
C LEU A 83 -11.36 4.80 16.45
N SER A 84 -11.78 4.66 17.71
CA SER A 84 -10.84 4.65 18.84
C SER A 84 -9.90 3.45 18.79
N VAL A 85 -10.35 2.29 18.29
CA VAL A 85 -9.49 1.12 18.08
C VAL A 85 -8.43 1.43 17.03
N VAL A 86 -8.82 2.02 15.90
CA VAL A 86 -7.87 2.43 14.84
C VAL A 86 -6.82 3.40 15.38
N LEU A 87 -7.24 4.44 16.09
CA LEU A 87 -6.32 5.44 16.67
C LEU A 87 -5.38 4.83 17.71
N ARG A 88 -5.87 3.88 18.52
CA ARG A 88 -5.04 3.15 19.49
C ARG A 88 -3.97 2.32 18.79
N ILE A 89 -4.32 1.58 17.72
CA ILE A 89 -3.33 0.80 16.97
C ILE A 89 -2.22 1.72 16.45
N VAL A 90 -2.57 2.87 15.86
CA VAL A 90 -1.57 3.83 15.38
C VAL A 90 -0.65 4.32 16.52
N ALA A 91 -1.21 4.58 17.70
CA ALA A 91 -0.44 4.96 18.88
C ALA A 91 0.46 3.82 19.41
N ASP A 92 -0.02 2.57 19.41
CA ASP A 92 0.75 1.38 19.84
C ASP A 92 1.98 1.16 18.93
N TYR A 93 1.86 1.51 17.64
CA TYR A 93 2.97 1.52 16.69
C TYR A 93 3.83 2.80 16.76
N HIS A 94 3.56 3.71 17.71
CA HIS A 94 4.32 4.94 17.92
C HIS A 94 4.40 5.84 16.67
N ALA A 95 3.37 5.82 15.83
CA ALA A 95 3.22 6.78 14.73
C ALA A 95 2.50 8.03 15.24
N ASN A 96 2.97 9.21 14.83
CA ASN A 96 2.37 10.47 15.27
C ASN A 96 1.22 10.87 14.34
N ILE A 97 0.01 11.03 14.87
CA ILE A 97 -1.14 11.40 14.04
C ILE A 97 -1.09 12.90 13.74
N LEU A 98 -1.14 13.25 12.45
CA LEU A 98 -1.14 14.64 11.98
C LEU A 98 -2.56 15.15 11.73
N THR A 99 -3.38 14.36 11.05
CA THR A 99 -4.75 14.74 10.69
C THR A 99 -5.69 13.54 10.79
N ILE A 100 -6.91 13.80 11.24
CA ILE A 100 -8.01 12.83 11.31
C ILE A 100 -9.19 13.47 10.61
N HIS A 101 -9.73 12.80 9.59
CA HIS A 101 -10.94 13.24 8.92
C HIS A 101 -11.86 12.05 8.64
N GLN A 102 -12.94 11.93 9.41
CA GLN A 102 -13.99 10.95 9.17
C GLN A 102 -15.18 11.61 8.48
N SER A 103 -15.62 11.05 7.36
CA SER A 103 -16.83 11.50 6.67
C SER A 103 -18.09 11.11 7.45
N ILE A 104 -19.19 11.81 7.18
CA ILE A 104 -20.52 11.38 7.62
C ILE A 104 -20.77 9.95 7.09
N PRO A 105 -21.21 9.01 7.93
CA PRO A 105 -21.51 7.65 7.48
C PRO A 105 -22.66 7.62 6.47
N VAL A 106 -22.55 6.74 5.47
CA VAL A 106 -23.62 6.45 4.50
C VAL A 106 -23.90 4.97 4.55
N ASN A 107 -25.15 4.59 4.81
CA ASN A 107 -25.56 3.18 5.01
C ASN A 107 -24.74 2.45 6.09
N GLY A 108 -24.39 3.16 7.17
CA GLY A 108 -23.61 2.59 8.28
C GLY A 108 -22.11 2.49 8.02
N ILE A 109 -21.59 3.02 6.90
CA ILE A 109 -20.16 2.98 6.58
C ILE A 109 -19.61 4.41 6.49
N ALA A 110 -18.53 4.69 7.20
CA ALA A 110 -17.78 5.93 7.12
C ALA A 110 -16.46 5.74 6.35
N SER A 111 -15.96 6.83 5.76
CA SER A 111 -14.60 6.90 5.24
C SER A 111 -13.73 7.72 6.19
N LEU A 112 -12.64 7.14 6.66
CA LEU A 112 -11.63 7.79 7.50
C LEU A 112 -10.38 8.06 6.65
N THR A 113 -10.01 9.32 6.52
CA THR A 113 -8.68 9.72 6.04
C THR A 113 -7.80 10.05 7.23
N LEU A 114 -6.65 9.39 7.32
CA LEU A 114 -5.71 9.49 8.43
C LEU A 114 -4.31 9.75 7.90
N SER A 115 -3.70 10.88 8.27
CA SER A 115 -2.30 11.16 7.99
C SER A 115 -1.47 10.98 9.24
N VAL A 116 -0.38 10.22 9.15
CA VAL A 116 0.54 9.92 10.25
C VAL A 116 1.98 10.24 9.83
N ASP A 117 2.76 10.73 10.77
CA ASP A 117 4.20 10.88 10.63
C ASP A 117 4.91 9.66 11.24
N VAL A 118 5.89 9.16 10.51
CA VAL A 118 6.66 7.98 10.89
C VAL A 118 7.98 8.44 11.49
N LEU A 119 8.03 8.42 12.81
CA LEU A 119 9.17 8.83 13.62
C LEU A 119 10.25 7.73 13.68
N ASN A 120 11.36 8.04 14.35
CA ASN A 120 12.46 7.09 14.52
C ASN A 120 12.07 5.87 15.35
N GLU A 121 11.23 6.06 16.37
CA GLU A 121 10.65 5.00 17.21
C GLU A 121 9.40 4.32 16.62
N THR A 122 8.87 4.80 15.50
CA THR A 122 7.69 4.17 14.89
C THR A 122 8.01 2.75 14.45
N GLY A 123 7.10 1.83 14.77
CA GLY A 123 7.18 0.41 14.44
C GLY A 123 7.01 0.13 12.94
N ASP A 124 6.85 -1.15 12.59
CA ASP A 124 6.65 -1.55 11.20
C ASP A 124 5.27 -1.09 10.69
N ILE A 125 5.29 -0.15 9.73
CA ILE A 125 4.08 0.40 9.11
C ILE A 125 3.27 -0.65 8.36
N SER A 126 3.92 -1.61 7.71
CA SER A 126 3.20 -2.69 7.02
C SER A 126 2.41 -3.51 8.03
N GLN A 127 3.03 -3.85 9.17
CA GLN A 127 2.32 -4.55 10.25
C GLN A 127 1.21 -3.71 10.87
N MET A 128 1.41 -2.39 11.03
CA MET A 128 0.37 -1.47 11.51
C MET A 128 -0.86 -1.49 10.59
N VAL A 129 -0.63 -1.37 9.27
CA VAL A 129 -1.68 -1.41 8.25
C VAL A 129 -2.42 -2.74 8.28
N ASP A 130 -1.69 -3.87 8.28
CA ASP A 130 -2.28 -5.20 8.35
C ASP A 130 -3.10 -5.39 9.64
N THR A 131 -2.63 -4.85 10.77
CA THR A 131 -3.33 -4.93 12.06
C THR A 131 -4.65 -4.16 12.04
N ILE A 132 -4.68 -3.00 11.36
CA ILE A 132 -5.91 -2.21 11.19
C ILE A 132 -6.87 -2.95 10.26
N GLU A 133 -6.42 -3.46 9.12
CA GLU A 133 -7.28 -4.18 8.17
C GLU A 133 -7.93 -5.44 8.76
N GLN A 134 -7.29 -6.06 9.75
CA GLN A 134 -7.82 -7.25 10.42
C GLN A 134 -8.87 -6.93 11.51
N GLN A 135 -9.11 -5.67 11.85
CA GLN A 135 -10.14 -5.32 12.84
C GLN A 135 -11.53 -5.59 12.28
N GLN A 136 -12.39 -6.19 13.10
CA GLN A 136 -13.80 -6.34 12.75
C GLN A 136 -14.43 -4.96 12.52
N GLY A 137 -15.17 -4.84 11.41
CA GLY A 137 -15.80 -3.60 10.97
C GLY A 137 -14.94 -2.73 10.05
N ILE A 138 -13.72 -3.16 9.69
CA ILE A 138 -12.91 -2.54 8.64
C ILE A 138 -13.17 -3.25 7.31
N HIS A 139 -13.53 -2.47 6.28
CA HIS A 139 -13.83 -2.99 4.94
C HIS A 139 -12.60 -3.00 4.04
N TYR A 140 -11.79 -1.94 4.10
CA TYR A 140 -10.47 -1.88 3.47
C TYR A 140 -9.64 -0.73 4.03
N LEU A 141 -8.31 -0.82 3.84
CA LEU A 141 -7.38 0.29 4.01
C LEU A 141 -6.55 0.46 2.74
N LYS A 142 -6.35 1.71 2.32
CA LYS A 142 -5.48 2.05 1.21
C LYS A 142 -4.54 3.19 1.59
N ILE A 143 -3.25 2.98 1.36
CA ILE A 143 -2.27 4.07 1.44
C ILE A 143 -2.42 4.94 0.18
N LEU A 144 -2.75 6.21 0.36
CA LEU A 144 -2.86 7.19 -0.72
C LEU A 144 -1.51 7.81 -1.08
N ALA A 145 -0.72 8.16 -0.06
CA ALA A 145 0.53 8.89 -0.23
C ALA A 145 1.55 8.47 0.82
N ARG A 146 2.83 8.56 0.44
CA ARG A 146 4.01 8.44 1.30
C ARG A 146 4.95 9.56 0.91
N GLU A 147 5.01 10.61 1.72
CA GLU A 147 5.80 11.83 1.48
C GLU A 147 7.02 11.85 2.38
#